data_AF-W6RIS3-F1
#
_entry.id   AF-W6RIS3-F1
#
_cell.length_a   1.000
_cell.length_b   1.000
_cell.length_c   1.000
_cell.angle_alpha   90.00
_cell.angle_beta   90.00
_cell.angle_gamma   90.00
#
_symmetry.space_group_name_H-M   'P 1'
#
loop_
_entity.id
_entity.type
_entity.pdbx_description
1 polymer ?
#
loop_
_entity_poly.entity_id
_entity_poly.type
_entity_poly.pdbx_seq_one_letter_code
_entity_poly.pdbx_strand_id
1 'polypeptide(L)'
;MTFSASDLPDDVDALKAMIVAMSAEGAAARAEITRLEALKKDTDERIATLTAIVKVLERAQKGTRSERLRLGINDDQIDFAFEKVETGLAAIDSELDQSRKDKPKREARPRKGFAAYLERIEEVIEPEIPEECRGLEKVLIGEDRSERHRYPPA
;
A
#
# COMPACT_ATOMS: atom_id res chain seq x y z
N MET A 1 13.62 -12.79 57.41
CA MET A 1 13.12 -12.61 58.79
C MET A 1 14.22 -13.02 59.74
N THR A 2 14.62 -12.14 60.65
CA THR A 2 15.66 -12.44 61.64
C THR A 2 14.98 -13.00 62.89
N PHE A 3 15.10 -14.30 63.13
CA PHE A 3 14.73 -14.90 64.42
C PHE A 3 15.78 -14.53 65.46
N SER A 4 15.34 -14.10 66.64
CA SER A 4 16.23 -13.80 67.76
C SER A 4 16.20 -14.93 68.79
N ALA A 5 17.24 -15.03 69.63
CA ALA A 5 17.38 -16.14 70.59
C ALA A 5 16.23 -16.22 71.60
N SER A 6 15.55 -15.11 71.88
CA SER A 6 14.36 -15.05 72.76
C SER A 6 13.09 -15.62 72.13
N ASP A 7 13.09 -15.86 70.82
CA ASP A 7 11.94 -16.41 70.08
C ASP A 7 11.98 -17.94 69.98
N LEU A 8 13.01 -18.58 70.55
CA LEU A 8 13.21 -20.03 70.50
C LEU A 8 12.45 -20.73 71.64
N PRO A 9 11.84 -21.90 71.37
CA PRO A 9 11.30 -22.74 72.43
C PRO A 9 12.41 -23.25 73.36
N ASP A 10 12.15 -23.29 74.67
CA ASP A 10 13.07 -23.87 75.67
C ASP A 10 13.06 -25.41 75.67
N ASP A 11 12.08 -26.03 74.99
CA ASP A 11 11.97 -27.47 74.85
C ASP A 11 12.89 -28.01 73.73
N VAL A 12 13.71 -29.01 74.08
CA VAL A 12 14.71 -29.60 73.19
C VAL A 12 14.05 -30.32 72.01
N ASP A 13 12.89 -30.94 72.21
CA ASP A 13 12.20 -31.66 71.15
C ASP A 13 11.51 -30.69 70.18
N ALA A 14 10.95 -29.58 70.67
CA ALA A 14 10.49 -28.47 69.84
C ALA A 14 11.61 -27.85 68.97
N LEU A 15 12.81 -27.67 69.53
CA LEU A 15 13.97 -27.16 68.77
C LEU A 15 14.41 -28.13 67.67
N LYS A 16 14.48 -29.44 67.96
CA LYS A 16 14.80 -30.47 66.94
C LYS A 16 13.78 -30.45 65.81
N ALA A 17 12.49 -30.35 66.11
CA ALA A 17 11.44 -30.29 65.10
C ALA A 17 11.60 -29.07 64.19
N MET A 18 11.93 -27.89 64.75
CA MET A 18 12.15 -26.67 63.98
C MET A 18 13.39 -26.75 63.09
N ILE A 19 14.49 -27.36 63.57
CA ILE A 19 15.70 -27.59 62.76
C ILE A 19 15.40 -28.53 61.59
N VAL A 20 14.66 -29.61 61.84
CA VAL A 20 14.23 -30.53 60.78
C VAL A 20 13.36 -29.81 59.76
N ALA A 21 12.37 -29.02 60.19
CA ALA A 21 11.54 -28.21 59.30
C ALA A 21 12.36 -27.22 58.47
N MET A 22 13.27 -26.47 59.10
CA MET A 22 14.14 -25.51 58.42
C MET A 22 15.09 -26.19 57.42
N SER A 23 15.61 -27.38 57.75
CA SER A 23 16.42 -28.16 56.82
C SER A 23 15.63 -28.65 55.62
N ALA A 24 14.36 -29.05 55.81
CA ALA A 24 13.46 -29.46 54.74
C ALA A 24 13.10 -28.28 53.83
N GLU A 25 12.77 -27.12 54.41
CA GLU A 25 12.54 -25.88 53.68
C GLU A 25 13.80 -25.43 52.91
N GLY A 26 14.97 -25.54 53.53
CA GLY A 26 16.25 -25.24 52.88
C GLY A 26 16.56 -26.18 51.71
N ALA A 27 16.22 -27.47 51.82
CA ALA A 27 16.34 -28.42 50.73
C ALA A 27 15.36 -28.10 49.59
N ALA A 28 14.11 -27.76 49.90
CA ALA A 28 13.11 -27.37 48.91
C ALA A 28 13.51 -26.08 48.17
N ALA A 29 13.99 -25.06 48.89
CA ALA A 29 14.48 -23.82 48.30
C ALA A 29 15.67 -24.04 47.36
N ARG A 30 16.63 -24.91 47.74
CA ARG A 30 17.76 -25.28 46.87
C ARG A 30 17.30 -26.01 45.62
N ALA A 31 16.33 -26.92 45.73
CA ALA A 31 15.77 -27.60 44.57
C ALA A 31 15.10 -26.60 43.61
N GLU A 32 14.36 -25.62 44.13
CA GLU A 32 13.75 -24.59 43.29
C GLU A 32 14.79 -23.69 42.61
N ILE A 33 15.86 -23.32 43.32
CA ILE A 33 16.98 -22.57 42.71
C ILE A 33 17.57 -23.37 41.54
N THR A 34 17.86 -24.66 41.71
CA THR A 34 18.41 -25.48 40.62
C THR A 34 17.46 -25.60 39.43
N ARG A 35 16.15 -25.66 39.69
CA ARG A 35 15.12 -25.67 38.64
C ARG A 35 15.09 -24.36 37.87
N LEU A 36 15.12 -23.22 38.58
CA LEU A 36 15.10 -21.90 37.98
C LEU A 36 16.38 -21.61 37.19
N GLU A 37 17.54 -22.07 37.68
CA GLU A 37 18.81 -21.98 36.95
C GLU A 37 18.78 -22.77 35.64
N ALA A 38 18.22 -23.99 35.66
CA ALA A 38 18.05 -24.80 34.45
C ALA A 38 17.12 -24.13 33.43
N LEU A 39 15.99 -23.59 33.89
CA LEU A 39 15.06 -22.85 33.04
C LEU A 39 15.71 -21.60 32.45
N LYS A 40 16.44 -20.84 33.27
CA LYS A 40 17.15 -19.65 32.83
C LYS A 40 18.14 -19.97 31.71
N LYS A 41 18.92 -21.04 31.88
CA LYS A 41 19.87 -21.48 30.85
C LYS A 41 19.18 -21.81 29.53
N ASP A 42 18.08 -22.56 29.55
CA ASP A 42 17.29 -22.87 28.34
C ASP A 42 16.76 -21.59 27.68
N THR A 43 16.25 -20.64 28.47
CA THR A 43 15.77 -19.37 27.94
C THR A 43 16.88 -18.52 27.32
N ASP A 44 18.08 -18.50 27.92
CA ASP A 44 19.23 -17.77 27.40
C ASP A 44 19.72 -18.38 26.07
N GLU A 45 19.73 -19.71 25.95
CA GLU A 45 20.02 -20.42 24.70
C GLU A 45 18.98 -20.10 23.61
N ARG A 46 17.70 -20.04 23.98
CA ARG A 46 16.62 -19.66 23.06
C ARG A 46 16.75 -18.21 22.59
N ILE A 47 17.11 -17.28 23.49
CA ILE A 47 17.34 -15.88 23.14
C ILE A 47 18.54 -15.76 22.20
N ALA A 48 19.64 -16.47 22.47
CA ALA A 48 20.83 -16.45 21.63
C ALA A 48 20.54 -16.94 20.20
N THR A 49 19.83 -18.07 20.08
CA THR A 49 19.43 -18.63 18.77
C THR A 49 18.51 -17.70 17.99
N LEU A 50 17.48 -17.15 18.64
CA LEU A 50 16.57 -16.19 17.99
C LEU A 50 17.30 -14.91 17.58
N THR A 51 18.19 -14.38 18.42
CA THR A 51 19.00 -13.20 18.10
C THR A 51 19.89 -13.44 16.88
N ALA A 52 20.49 -14.63 16.76
CA ALA A 52 21.28 -15.00 15.59
C ALA A 52 20.42 -15.04 14.31
N ILE A 53 19.21 -15.62 14.38
CA ILE A 53 18.26 -15.65 13.26
C ILE A 53 17.88 -14.23 12.84
N VAL A 54 17.53 -13.36 13.78
CA VAL A 54 17.19 -11.96 13.50
C VAL A 54 18.33 -11.25 12.78
N LYS A 55 19.57 -11.41 13.24
CA LYS A 55 20.76 -10.83 12.56
C LYS A 55 20.93 -11.34 11.13
N VAL A 56 20.69 -12.62 10.89
CA VAL A 56 20.73 -13.20 9.53
C VAL A 56 19.65 -12.59 8.64
N LEU A 57 18.42 -12.47 9.14
CA LEU A 57 17.30 -11.86 8.40
C LEU A 57 17.54 -10.38 8.10
N GLU A 58 18.04 -9.61 9.08
CA GLU A 58 18.41 -8.22 8.88
C GLU A 58 19.51 -8.05 7.82
N ARG A 59 20.53 -8.93 7.84
CA ARG A 59 21.57 -8.96 6.80
C ARG A 59 20.98 -9.33 5.45
N ALA A 60 20.04 -10.26 5.35
CA ALA A 60 19.41 -10.60 4.06
C ALA A 60 18.58 -9.42 3.52
N GLN A 61 17.80 -8.76 4.38
CA GLN A 61 16.95 -7.63 4.00
C GLN A 61 17.77 -6.40 3.60
N LYS A 62 18.78 -6.04 4.40
CA LYS A 62 19.64 -4.88 4.14
C LYS A 62 20.75 -5.19 3.14
N GLY A 63 21.23 -6.42 3.08
CA GLY A 63 22.26 -6.90 2.18
C GLY A 63 21.80 -6.85 0.72
N THR A 64 20.60 -7.36 0.43
CA THR A 64 19.97 -7.25 -0.90
C THR A 64 19.72 -5.80 -1.32
N ARG A 65 19.34 -4.91 -0.39
CA ARG A 65 19.30 -3.46 -0.63
C ARG A 65 20.69 -2.85 -0.86
N SER A 66 21.70 -3.30 -0.12
CA SER A 66 23.07 -2.82 -0.26
C SER A 66 23.75 -3.29 -1.54
N GLU A 67 23.39 -4.47 -2.06
CA GLU A 67 23.80 -4.93 -3.38
C GLU A 67 23.08 -4.17 -4.49
N ARG A 68 21.79 -3.84 -4.35
CA ARG A 68 21.13 -2.89 -5.27
C ARG A 68 21.85 -1.53 -5.30
N LEU A 69 22.18 -0.98 -4.14
CA LEU A 69 22.99 0.25 -4.03
C LEU A 69 24.41 0.09 -4.58
N ARG A 70 25.05 -1.09 -4.40
CA ARG A 70 26.42 -1.38 -4.90
C ARG A 70 26.47 -1.75 -6.38
N LEU A 71 25.40 -2.27 -6.96
CA LEU A 71 25.27 -2.57 -8.40
C LEU A 71 25.23 -1.29 -9.24
N GLY A 72 25.29 -0.11 -8.62
CA GLY A 72 25.36 1.17 -9.31
C GLY A 72 24.09 1.53 -10.07
N ILE A 73 23.05 0.69 -9.97
CA ILE A 73 21.71 0.99 -10.44
C ILE A 73 21.10 1.90 -9.38
N ASN A 74 21.44 3.18 -9.49
CA ASN A 74 20.82 4.25 -8.72
C ASN A 74 19.33 4.28 -9.07
N ASP A 75 18.46 4.59 -8.11
CA ASP A 75 17.03 4.75 -8.37
C ASP A 75 16.82 5.79 -9.49
N ASP A 76 17.65 6.85 -9.53
CA ASP A 76 17.66 7.83 -10.63
C ASP A 76 17.97 7.22 -12.01
N GLN A 77 18.80 6.17 -12.09
CA GLN A 77 19.09 5.49 -13.37
C GLN A 77 17.92 4.59 -13.82
N ILE A 78 17.19 4.01 -12.87
CA ILE A 78 15.97 3.25 -13.15
C ILE A 78 14.88 4.22 -13.62
N ASP A 79 14.69 5.33 -12.91
CA ASP A 79 13.70 6.35 -13.23
C ASP A 79 14.00 6.97 -14.61
N PHE A 80 15.27 7.28 -14.90
CA PHE A 80 15.69 7.74 -16.23
C PHE A 80 15.46 6.69 -17.33
N ALA A 81 15.67 5.40 -17.03
CA ALA A 81 15.38 4.35 -18.00
C ALA A 81 13.88 4.25 -18.31
N PHE A 82 13.02 4.41 -17.30
CA PHE A 82 11.57 4.46 -17.49
C PHE A 82 11.13 5.71 -18.27
N GLU A 83 11.68 6.89 -17.97
CA GLU A 83 11.38 8.13 -18.70
C GLU A 83 11.73 8.02 -20.20
N LYS A 84 12.85 7.37 -20.55
CA LYS A 84 13.21 7.11 -21.95
C LYS A 84 12.23 6.18 -22.64
N VAL A 85 11.75 5.14 -21.95
CA VAL A 85 10.74 4.21 -22.48
C VAL A 85 9.42 4.94 -22.73
N GLU A 86 8.96 5.74 -21.77
CA GLU A 86 7.74 6.54 -21.90
C GLU A 86 7.83 7.54 -23.06
N THR A 87 8.95 8.24 -23.19
CA THR A 87 9.19 9.17 -24.31
C THR A 87 9.18 8.43 -25.66
N GLY A 88 9.79 7.25 -25.72
CA GLY A 88 9.79 6.41 -26.91
C GLY A 88 8.38 5.94 -27.30
N LEU A 89 7.56 5.54 -26.32
CA LEU A 89 6.16 5.18 -26.54
C LEU A 89 5.34 6.38 -27.04
N ALA A 90 5.51 7.55 -26.43
CA ALA A 90 4.81 8.76 -26.86
C ALA A 90 5.17 9.17 -28.31
N ALA A 91 6.42 8.96 -28.73
CA ALA A 91 6.85 9.20 -30.11
C ALA A 91 6.16 8.23 -31.09
N ILE A 92 6.07 6.94 -30.74
CA ILE A 92 5.37 5.93 -31.54
C ILE A 92 3.87 6.26 -31.64
N ASP A 93 3.23 6.59 -30.52
CA ASP A 93 1.82 6.98 -30.51
C ASP A 93 1.56 8.21 -31.37
N SER A 94 2.46 9.20 -31.33
CA SER A 94 2.39 10.38 -32.19
C SER A 94 2.52 10.02 -33.67
N GLU A 95 3.44 9.14 -34.04
CA GLU A 95 3.60 8.64 -35.42
C GLU A 95 2.34 7.89 -35.89
N LEU A 96 1.78 7.03 -35.03
CA LEU A 96 0.54 6.32 -35.31
C LEU A 96 -0.63 7.30 -35.50
N ASP A 97 -0.74 8.35 -34.69
CA ASP A 97 -1.79 9.35 -34.85
C ASP A 97 -1.62 10.21 -36.10
N GLN A 98 -0.40 10.55 -36.52
CA GLN A 98 -0.16 11.18 -37.82
C GLN A 98 -0.58 10.27 -38.97
N SER A 99 -0.22 8.98 -38.92
CA SER A 99 -0.63 7.99 -39.93
C SER A 99 -2.17 7.80 -40.00
N ARG A 100 -2.89 8.10 -38.90
CA ARG A 100 -4.35 8.09 -38.86
C ARG A 100 -4.96 9.35 -39.47
N LYS A 101 -4.30 10.51 -39.38
CA LYS A 101 -4.75 11.77 -40.01
C LYS A 101 -4.71 11.71 -41.53
N ASP A 102 -3.74 11.00 -42.09
CA ASP A 102 -3.61 10.80 -43.55
C ASP A 102 -4.67 9.85 -44.13
N LYS A 103 -5.43 9.13 -43.28
CA LYS A 103 -6.57 8.36 -43.75
C LYS A 103 -7.73 9.31 -44.01
N PRO A 104 -8.37 9.27 -45.20
CA PRO A 104 -9.53 10.09 -45.47
C PRO A 104 -10.59 9.83 -44.39
N LYS A 105 -11.00 10.90 -43.70
CA LYS A 105 -12.06 10.85 -42.70
C LYS A 105 -13.29 10.26 -43.38
N ARG A 106 -13.60 9.00 -43.04
CA ARG A 106 -14.74 8.28 -43.62
C ARG A 106 -15.98 9.17 -43.48
N GLU A 107 -16.60 9.51 -44.60
CA GLU A 107 -17.82 10.31 -44.59
C GLU A 107 -18.81 9.71 -43.61
N ALA A 108 -19.37 10.58 -42.75
CA ALA A 108 -20.36 10.17 -41.79
C ALA A 108 -21.52 9.54 -42.57
N ARG A 109 -21.67 8.22 -42.42
CA ARG A 109 -22.75 7.49 -43.08
C ARG A 109 -24.07 8.18 -42.72
N PRO A 110 -24.91 8.56 -43.69
CA PRO A 110 -26.15 9.26 -43.40
C PRO A 110 -26.97 8.39 -42.45
N ARG A 111 -27.23 8.92 -41.25
CA ARG A 111 -28.12 8.28 -40.30
C ARG A 111 -29.54 8.41 -40.86
N LYS A 112 -30.32 7.34 -40.79
CA LYS A 112 -31.74 7.38 -41.14
C LYS A 112 -32.42 8.35 -40.18
N GLY A 113 -32.93 9.46 -40.70
CA GLY A 113 -33.67 10.46 -39.92
C GLY A 113 -34.98 9.90 -39.37
N PHE A 114 -35.62 10.65 -38.46
CA PHE A 114 -36.93 10.28 -37.94
C PHE A 114 -38.01 10.36 -39.04
N ALA A 115 -39.06 9.55 -38.90
CA ALA A 115 -40.13 9.48 -39.88
C ALA A 115 -40.90 10.83 -39.99
N ALA A 116 -41.37 11.16 -41.20
CA ALA A 116 -42.02 12.45 -41.48
C ALA A 116 -43.35 12.67 -40.74
N TYR A 117 -44.00 11.60 -40.26
CA TYR A 117 -45.28 11.68 -39.54
C TYR A 117 -45.13 12.02 -38.05
N LEU A 118 -43.91 12.06 -37.52
CA LEU A 118 -43.67 12.44 -36.13
C LEU A 118 -43.77 13.95 -36.00
N GLU A 119 -44.44 14.43 -34.95
CA GLU A 119 -44.49 15.85 -34.60
C GLU A 119 -43.06 16.37 -34.38
N ARG A 120 -42.72 17.46 -35.09
CA ARG A 120 -41.40 18.10 -35.03
C ARG A 120 -41.50 19.41 -34.25
N ILE A 121 -40.59 19.59 -33.30
CA ILE A 121 -40.36 20.86 -32.60
C ILE A 121 -38.95 21.31 -32.98
N GLU A 122 -38.86 22.42 -33.71
CA GLU A 122 -37.57 23.02 -34.10
C GLU A 122 -37.13 24.04 -33.04
N GLU A 123 -35.97 23.81 -32.45
CA GLU A 123 -35.36 24.71 -31.47
C GLU A 123 -34.04 25.23 -32.06
N VAL A 124 -34.02 26.51 -32.44
CA VAL A 124 -32.84 27.17 -33.01
C VAL A 124 -32.06 27.82 -31.86
N ILE A 125 -30.85 27.33 -31.61
CA ILE A 125 -29.95 27.88 -30.59
C ILE A 125 -28.93 28.77 -31.31
N GLU A 126 -29.13 30.09 -31.22
CA GLU A 126 -28.13 31.04 -31.73
C GLU A 126 -26.97 31.17 -30.74
N PRO A 127 -25.71 31.25 -31.22
CA PRO A 127 -24.58 31.52 -30.36
C PRO A 127 -24.62 32.95 -29.82
N GLU A 128 -24.18 33.11 -28.57
CA GLU A 128 -23.99 34.42 -27.97
C GLU A 128 -22.92 35.21 -28.75
N ILE A 129 -23.23 36.45 -29.09
CA ILE A 129 -22.33 37.32 -29.87
C ILE A 129 -21.45 38.10 -28.88
N PRO A 130 -20.12 37.92 -28.91
CA PRO A 130 -19.21 38.73 -28.10
C PRO A 130 -19.36 40.22 -28.40
N GLU A 131 -19.14 41.08 -27.40
CA GLU A 131 -19.32 42.54 -27.56
C GLU A 131 -18.46 43.12 -28.70
N GLU A 132 -17.28 42.54 -28.91
CA GLU A 132 -16.30 42.89 -29.95
C GLU A 132 -16.79 42.61 -31.38
N CYS A 133 -17.78 41.72 -31.55
CA CYS A 133 -18.31 41.32 -32.85
C CYS A 133 -19.70 41.93 -33.13
N ARG A 134 -20.17 42.86 -32.30
CA ARG A 134 -21.47 43.52 -32.51
C ARG A 134 -21.45 44.37 -33.79
N GLY A 135 -22.37 44.07 -34.71
CA GLY A 135 -22.57 44.81 -35.97
C GLY A 135 -21.82 44.25 -37.18
N LEU A 136 -21.05 43.16 -37.03
CA LEU A 136 -20.42 42.46 -38.15
C LEU A 136 -21.40 41.46 -38.81
N GLU A 137 -21.24 41.24 -40.12
CA GLU A 137 -22.03 40.25 -40.86
C GLU A 137 -21.62 38.83 -40.46
N LYS A 138 -22.59 38.00 -40.06
CA LYS A 138 -22.35 36.61 -39.65
C LYS A 138 -22.09 35.74 -40.89
N VAL A 139 -20.95 35.04 -40.94
CA VAL A 139 -20.66 34.02 -41.96
C VAL A 139 -20.97 32.62 -41.43
N LEU A 140 -21.77 31.85 -42.16
CA LEU A 140 -22.10 30.46 -41.81
C LEU A 140 -20.95 29.52 -42.21
N ILE A 141 -20.17 29.05 -41.23
CA ILE A 141 -19.04 28.12 -41.43
C ILE A 141 -19.49 26.64 -41.31
N GLY A 142 -20.73 26.42 -40.87
CA GLY A 142 -21.36 25.10 -40.76
C GLY A 142 -22.60 25.16 -39.87
N GLU A 143 -23.50 24.20 -40.04
CA GLU A 143 -24.70 24.04 -39.22
C GLU A 143 -24.71 22.62 -38.64
N ASP A 144 -24.81 22.48 -37.31
CA ASP A 144 -24.98 21.18 -36.66
C ASP A 144 -26.47 20.96 -36.35
N ARG A 145 -27.07 19.94 -36.98
CA ARG A 145 -28.47 19.57 -36.78
C ARG A 145 -28.54 18.22 -36.07
N SER A 146 -29.17 18.20 -34.89
CA SER A 146 -29.43 16.96 -34.15
C SER A 146 -30.94 16.76 -33.97
N GLU A 147 -31.48 15.62 -34.39
CA GLU A 147 -32.85 15.22 -34.07
C GLU A 147 -32.83 14.33 -32.81
N ARG A 148 -33.71 14.59 -31.84
CA ARG A 148 -33.80 13.83 -30.58
C ARG A 148 -35.26 13.51 -30.29
N HIS A 149 -35.58 12.25 -29.99
CA HIS A 149 -36.94 11.88 -29.57
C HIS A 149 -37.12 12.26 -28.09
N ARG A 150 -38.03 13.20 -27.79
CA ARG A 150 -38.26 13.71 -26.42
C ARG A 150 -39.18 12.79 -25.59
N TYR A 151 -39.88 11.85 -26.23
CA TYR A 151 -40.74 10.88 -25.54
C TYR A 151 -40.04 9.53 -25.36
N PRO A 152 -40.19 8.85 -24.21
CA PRO A 152 -39.76 7.46 -24.06
C PRO A 152 -40.63 6.55 -24.95
N PRO A 153 -40.08 5.42 -25.45
CA PRO A 153 -40.89 4.45 -26.19
C PRO A 153 -42.01 3.91 -25.29
N ALA A 154 -43.20 3.77 -25.86
CA ALA A 154 -44.33 3.08 -25.23
C ALA A 154 -44.07 1.58 -25.10
#